data_AF-A0A2Z6PIP0-F1
#
_entry.id   AF-A0A2Z6PIP0-F1
#
_cell.length_a   1.000
_cell.length_b   1.000
_cell.length_c   1.000
_cell.angle_alpha   90.00
_cell.angle_beta   90.00
_cell.angle_gamma   90.00
#
_symmetry.space_group_name_H-M   'P 1'
#
loop_
_entity.id
_entity.type
_entity.pdbx_description
1 polymer ?
#
loop_
_entity_poly.entity_id
_entity_poly.type
_entity_poly.pdbx_seq_one_letter_code
_entity_poly.pdbx_strand_id
1 'polypeptide(L)'
;MATPSKKNKKNKPTKQYGVAELKTLGKELLSSAEKINNLPILLTYVSPSSPPQHVLESLLSLHSYFLPLLPQLPSSTATASDGDGDQSEFIYLTWIRSKFDEFLKSLIDVLVSDKSDETLKEVVLDTLMEFVKVANGGAFHSSLYNRVLSSIIHISTGPAEFLIDLLTSKYFKYIDVRYFTFISLEKLTRNLEGKDVSDDKTASADGTDESQSCSNIESVIRNMYYTISHVPPPEKSDDTSDFEMWSVSDVDADDKQLKSKKRNNNVLSAARLAKKMKLKFTKAWIAYLRLPLPLDVYKEQMF
;
A
#
# COMPACT_ATOMS: atom_id res chain seq x y z
N MET A 1 49.11 32.68 -16.04
CA MET A 1 48.07 32.00 -15.23
C MET A 1 46.88 31.71 -16.13
N ALA A 2 46.68 30.46 -16.51
CA ALA A 2 45.51 30.01 -17.27
C ALA A 2 44.84 28.90 -16.45
N THR A 3 43.60 29.13 -16.06
CA THR A 3 42.76 28.22 -15.26
C THR A 3 42.31 27.02 -16.11
N PRO A 4 42.32 25.79 -15.58
CA PRO A 4 41.86 24.63 -16.33
C PRO A 4 40.33 24.53 -16.30
N SER A 5 39.77 24.33 -17.49
CA SER A 5 38.33 24.18 -17.76
C SER A 5 37.75 22.93 -17.08
N LYS A 6 36.65 23.11 -16.34
CA LYS A 6 35.86 22.03 -15.71
C LYS A 6 35.27 21.13 -16.79
N LYS A 7 35.69 19.86 -16.83
CA LYS A 7 35.03 18.81 -17.62
C LYS A 7 33.62 18.57 -17.06
N ASN A 8 32.61 19.04 -17.78
CA ASN A 8 31.22 18.65 -17.55
C ASN A 8 31.07 17.13 -17.72
N LYS A 9 30.71 16.45 -16.62
CA LYS A 9 30.25 15.05 -16.66
C LYS A 9 28.97 15.00 -17.51
N LYS A 10 29.08 14.52 -18.75
CA LYS A 10 27.93 14.14 -19.56
C LYS A 10 27.26 12.93 -18.90
N ASN A 11 26.02 13.10 -18.45
CA ASN A 11 25.17 11.99 -18.03
C ASN A 11 25.06 11.00 -19.20
N LYS A 12 25.43 9.73 -18.97
CA LYS A 12 25.25 8.66 -19.96
C LYS A 12 23.75 8.49 -20.23
N PRO A 13 23.32 8.35 -21.50
CA PRO A 13 21.93 8.05 -21.81
C PRO A 13 21.57 6.69 -21.20
N THR A 14 20.47 6.65 -20.45
CA THR A 14 19.87 5.42 -19.94
C THR A 14 19.56 4.52 -21.13
N LYS A 15 20.15 3.33 -21.16
CA LYS A 15 19.84 2.32 -22.17
C LYS A 15 18.35 2.01 -22.06
N GLN A 16 17.56 2.35 -23.08
CA GLN A 16 16.16 1.95 -23.15
C GLN A 16 16.11 0.46 -23.44
N TYR A 17 15.59 -0.31 -22.50
CA TYR A 17 15.42 -1.76 -22.64
C TYR A 17 14.09 -2.05 -23.31
N GLY A 18 14.08 -2.96 -24.29
CA GLY A 18 12.82 -3.48 -24.84
C GLY A 18 12.14 -4.47 -23.89
N VAL A 19 10.85 -4.76 -24.11
CA VAL A 19 10.07 -5.70 -23.28
C VAL A 19 10.73 -7.10 -23.20
N ALA A 20 11.24 -7.63 -24.31
CA ALA A 20 11.93 -8.91 -24.34
C ALA A 20 13.26 -8.90 -23.56
N GLU A 21 13.94 -7.75 -23.53
CA GLU A 21 15.16 -7.59 -22.73
C GLU A 21 14.82 -7.51 -21.24
N LEU A 22 13.76 -6.78 -20.85
CA LEU A 22 13.26 -6.74 -19.47
C LEU A 22 12.89 -8.13 -18.96
N LYS A 23 12.20 -8.92 -19.79
CA LYS A 23 11.89 -10.32 -19.50
C LYS A 23 13.14 -11.16 -19.26
N THR A 24 14.20 -10.91 -20.03
CA THR A 24 15.48 -11.60 -19.87
C THR A 24 16.14 -11.19 -18.56
N LEU A 25 16.16 -9.89 -18.24
CA LEU A 25 16.68 -9.39 -16.95
C LEU A 25 15.93 -10.00 -15.76
N GLY A 26 14.60 -10.12 -15.85
CA GLY A 26 13.76 -10.76 -14.84
C GLY A 26 14.10 -12.24 -14.64
N LYS A 27 14.21 -13.00 -15.73
CA LYS A 27 14.64 -14.41 -15.67
C LYS A 27 16.03 -14.58 -15.07
N GLU A 28 16.98 -13.71 -15.45
CA GLU A 28 18.32 -13.71 -14.89
C GLU A 28 18.32 -13.42 -13.39
N LEU A 29 17.51 -12.45 -12.94
CA LEU A 29 17.35 -12.12 -11.52
C LEU A 29 16.81 -13.32 -10.71
N LEU A 30 15.84 -14.05 -11.26
CA LEU A 30 15.26 -15.23 -10.63
C LEU A 30 16.20 -16.45 -10.63
N SER A 31 17.15 -16.50 -11.57
CA SER A 31 18.01 -17.68 -11.76
C SER A 31 19.29 -17.65 -10.93
N SER A 32 19.81 -16.46 -10.57
CA SER A 32 21.06 -16.35 -9.82
C SER A 32 21.14 -15.09 -8.96
N ALA A 33 21.57 -15.27 -7.71
CA ALA A 33 21.87 -14.18 -6.77
C ALA A 33 22.99 -13.25 -7.28
N GLU A 34 23.86 -13.72 -8.17
CA GLU A 34 24.93 -12.91 -8.79
C GLU A 34 24.39 -11.84 -9.74
N LYS A 35 23.13 -11.99 -10.20
CA LYS A 35 22.45 -11.05 -11.08
C LYS A 35 21.58 -10.06 -10.32
N ILE A 36 21.84 -9.86 -9.03
CA ILE A 36 21.10 -8.92 -8.18
C ILE A 36 21.12 -7.47 -8.68
N ASN A 37 22.12 -7.10 -9.47
CA ASN A 37 22.20 -5.78 -10.10
C ASN A 37 21.07 -5.52 -11.14
N ASN A 38 20.35 -6.56 -11.57
CA ASN A 38 19.18 -6.43 -12.42
C ASN A 38 17.96 -5.90 -11.64
N LEU A 39 17.90 -6.09 -10.31
CA LEU A 39 16.78 -5.67 -9.47
C LEU A 39 16.56 -4.14 -9.52
N PRO A 40 17.57 -3.28 -9.27
CA PRO A 40 17.40 -1.83 -9.43
C PRO A 40 16.99 -1.41 -10.84
N ILE A 41 17.44 -2.13 -11.88
CA ILE A 41 17.09 -1.79 -13.27
C ILE A 41 15.59 -2.01 -13.48
N LEU A 42 15.07 -3.18 -13.11
CA LEU A 42 13.63 -3.50 -13.23
C LEU A 42 12.78 -2.52 -12.42
N LEU A 43 13.24 -2.08 -11.24
CA LEU A 43 12.52 -1.08 -10.43
C LEU A 43 12.33 0.25 -11.16
N THR A 44 13.29 0.70 -11.96
CA THR A 44 13.15 1.96 -12.71
C THR A 44 12.02 1.95 -13.74
N TYR A 45 11.60 0.76 -14.19
CA TYR A 45 10.52 0.58 -15.15
C TYR A 45 9.15 0.41 -14.49
N VAL A 46 9.10 0.26 -13.16
CA VAL A 46 7.85 0.37 -12.39
C VAL A 46 7.62 1.84 -12.08
N SER A 47 7.19 2.58 -13.10
CA SER A 47 6.97 4.01 -13.01
C SER A 47 5.77 4.41 -13.88
N PRO A 48 4.96 5.41 -13.46
CA PRO A 48 3.87 5.92 -14.30
C PRO A 48 4.33 6.53 -15.63
N SER A 49 5.63 6.84 -15.75
CA SER A 49 6.21 7.39 -16.99
C SER A 49 6.69 6.31 -17.96
N SER A 50 6.73 5.05 -17.53
CA SER A 50 7.13 3.92 -18.37
C SER A 50 5.93 3.41 -19.17
N PRO A 51 6.13 2.86 -20.39
CA PRO A 51 5.03 2.28 -21.15
C PRO A 51 4.38 1.11 -20.37
N PRO A 52 3.05 0.93 -20.42
CA PRO A 52 2.34 -0.09 -19.61
C PRO A 52 2.92 -1.50 -19.72
N GLN A 53 3.35 -1.91 -20.91
CA GLN A 53 3.97 -3.22 -21.14
C GLN A 53 5.31 -3.40 -20.41
N HIS A 54 6.09 -2.32 -20.25
CA HIS A 54 7.36 -2.36 -19.53
C HIS A 54 7.13 -2.41 -18.01
N VAL A 55 6.10 -1.69 -17.54
CA VAL A 55 5.65 -1.74 -16.14
C VAL A 55 5.19 -3.15 -15.81
N LEU A 56 4.34 -3.75 -16.65
CA LEU A 56 3.79 -5.09 -16.46
C LEU A 56 4.90 -6.15 -16.40
N GLU A 57 5.81 -6.18 -17.38
CA GLU A 57 6.89 -7.19 -17.40
C GLU A 57 7.84 -7.05 -16.19
N SER A 58 8.16 -5.81 -15.82
CA SER A 58 9.00 -5.53 -14.64
C SER A 58 8.28 -5.92 -13.35
N LEU A 59 7.00 -5.58 -13.22
CA LEU A 59 6.15 -5.95 -12.08
C LEU A 59 6.11 -7.46 -11.90
N LEU A 60 5.81 -8.24 -12.95
CA LEU A 60 5.71 -9.70 -12.88
C LEU A 60 7.03 -10.34 -12.42
N SER A 61 8.15 -9.83 -12.94
CA SER A 61 9.49 -10.30 -12.58
C SER A 61 9.82 -9.99 -11.12
N LEU A 62 9.56 -8.76 -10.68
CA LEU A 62 9.82 -8.30 -9.31
C LEU A 62 8.91 -8.99 -8.30
N HIS A 63 7.63 -9.17 -8.65
CA HIS A 63 6.67 -9.91 -7.85
C HIS A 63 7.13 -11.35 -7.61
N SER A 64 7.49 -12.06 -8.68
CA SER A 64 8.01 -13.44 -8.62
C SER A 64 9.31 -13.53 -7.79
N TYR A 65 10.12 -12.47 -7.80
CA TYR A 65 11.36 -12.41 -7.03
C TYR A 65 11.11 -12.18 -5.54
N PHE A 66 10.27 -11.21 -5.19
CA PHE A 66 10.05 -10.84 -3.80
C PHE A 66 9.16 -11.82 -3.05
N LEU A 67 8.12 -12.38 -3.69
CA LEU A 67 7.14 -13.24 -3.03
C LEU A 67 7.77 -14.38 -2.19
N PRO A 68 8.71 -15.20 -2.71
CA PRO A 68 9.37 -16.25 -1.92
C PRO A 68 10.35 -15.72 -0.86
N LEU A 69 10.85 -14.48 -1.02
CA LEU A 69 11.84 -13.88 -0.11
C LEU A 69 11.19 -13.21 1.11
N LEU A 70 9.91 -12.79 1.02
CA LEU A 70 9.21 -12.06 2.08
C LEU A 70 9.32 -12.70 3.48
N PRO A 71 9.18 -14.03 3.66
CA PRO A 71 9.29 -14.64 4.99
C PRO A 71 10.69 -14.52 5.62
N GLN A 72 11.71 -14.30 4.80
CA GLN A 72 13.12 -14.23 5.21
C GLN A 72 13.57 -12.79 5.46
N LEU A 73 12.80 -11.79 5.02
CA LEU A 73 13.18 -10.40 5.17
C LEU A 73 13.09 -9.96 6.64
N PRO A 74 14.09 -9.23 7.15
CA PRO A 74 14.05 -8.70 8.49
C PRO A 74 12.86 -7.75 8.64
N SER A 75 12.25 -7.76 9.82
CA SER A 75 11.30 -6.72 10.19
C SER A 75 11.97 -5.36 10.11
N SER A 76 11.23 -4.31 9.74
CA SER A 76 11.77 -2.94 9.66
C SER A 76 12.33 -2.41 11.00
N THR A 77 12.08 -3.10 12.11
CA THR A 77 12.60 -2.79 13.46
C THR A 77 13.69 -3.76 13.94
N ALA A 78 14.11 -4.72 13.12
CA ALA A 78 15.12 -5.69 13.50
C ALA A 78 16.49 -5.01 13.60
N THR A 79 17.27 -5.40 14.62
CA THR A 79 18.67 -4.99 14.79
C THR A 79 19.56 -6.22 14.64
N ALA A 80 20.76 -6.05 14.08
CA ALA A 80 21.73 -7.13 13.98
C ALA A 80 22.05 -7.68 15.38
N SER A 81 22.16 -9.00 15.50
CA SER A 81 22.77 -9.65 16.67
C SER A 81 24.29 -9.52 16.61
N ASP A 82 24.96 -9.48 17.77
CA ASP A 82 26.43 -9.32 17.91
C ASP A 82 27.26 -10.54 17.43
N GLY A 83 26.74 -11.34 16.48
CA GLY A 83 27.46 -12.45 15.85
C GLY A 83 28.14 -12.02 14.55
N ASP A 84 29.47 -12.14 14.50
CA ASP A 84 30.33 -11.69 13.39
C ASP A 84 29.99 -12.35 12.02
N GLY A 85 29.33 -13.51 12.03
CA GLY A 85 28.91 -14.24 10.81
C GLY A 85 27.57 -13.80 10.20
N ASP A 86 26.62 -13.33 11.02
CA ASP A 86 25.25 -13.00 10.58
C ASP A 86 25.13 -11.57 10.03
N GLN A 87 26.15 -10.74 10.23
CA GLN A 87 26.12 -9.31 9.90
C GLN A 87 26.02 -9.07 8.38
N SER A 88 26.76 -9.82 7.56
CA SER A 88 26.77 -9.64 6.10
C SER A 88 25.43 -10.04 5.46
N GLU A 89 24.85 -11.16 5.90
CA GLU A 89 23.54 -11.61 5.46
C GLU A 89 22.43 -10.65 5.93
N PHE A 90 22.51 -10.18 7.18
CA PHE A 90 21.58 -9.18 7.70
C PHE A 90 21.63 -7.86 6.90
N ILE A 91 22.82 -7.37 6.56
CA ILE A 91 23.00 -6.18 5.70
C ILE A 91 22.37 -6.41 4.32
N TYR A 92 22.62 -7.58 3.71
CA TYR A 92 22.05 -7.94 2.43
C TYR A 92 20.51 -7.97 2.48
N LEU A 93 19.92 -8.69 3.43
CA LEU A 93 18.47 -8.79 3.56
C LEU A 93 17.80 -7.45 3.93
N THR A 94 18.50 -6.60 4.69
CA THR A 94 18.06 -5.22 4.96
C THR A 94 18.03 -4.40 3.67
N TRP A 95 19.04 -4.54 2.82
CA TRP A 95 19.05 -3.90 1.50
C TRP A 95 17.93 -4.41 0.60
N ILE A 96 17.68 -5.73 0.55
CA ILE A 96 16.56 -6.32 -0.19
C ILE A 96 15.22 -5.77 0.33
N ARG A 97 15.06 -5.67 1.65
CA ARG A 97 13.86 -5.07 2.26
C ARG A 97 13.68 -3.61 1.82
N SER A 98 14.75 -2.83 1.77
CA SER A 98 14.69 -1.46 1.24
C SER A 98 14.24 -1.42 -0.22
N LYS A 99 14.71 -2.37 -1.05
CA LYS A 99 14.28 -2.49 -2.45
C LYS A 99 12.83 -2.93 -2.61
N PHE A 100 12.34 -3.76 -1.70
CA PHE A 100 10.92 -4.09 -1.64
C PHE A 100 10.07 -2.87 -1.24
N ASP A 101 10.51 -2.07 -0.26
CA ASP A 101 9.79 -0.85 0.12
C ASP A 101 9.78 0.20 -1.01
N GLU A 102 10.87 0.29 -1.79
CA GLU A 102 10.96 1.09 -3.02
C GLU A 102 9.97 0.57 -4.09
N PHE A 103 9.91 -0.75 -4.28
CA PHE A 103 8.95 -1.39 -5.20
C PHE A 103 7.50 -1.07 -4.83
N LEU A 104 7.14 -1.23 -3.55
CA LEU A 104 5.78 -0.92 -3.07
C LEU A 104 5.42 0.55 -3.28
N LYS A 105 6.37 1.46 -3.09
CA LYS A 105 6.17 2.88 -3.38
C LYS A 105 5.92 3.11 -4.87
N SER A 106 6.77 2.55 -5.72
CA SER A 106 6.62 2.61 -7.18
C SER A 106 5.27 2.06 -7.66
N LEU A 107 4.79 0.94 -7.11
CA LEU A 107 3.47 0.39 -7.42
C LEU A 107 2.34 1.34 -7.01
N ILE A 108 2.43 1.93 -5.82
CA ILE A 108 1.44 2.93 -5.36
C ILE A 108 1.43 4.14 -6.30
N ASP A 109 2.60 4.64 -6.71
CA ASP A 109 2.71 5.76 -7.65
C ASP A 109 2.06 5.42 -9.00
N VAL A 110 2.25 4.20 -9.52
CA VAL A 110 1.57 3.71 -10.74
C VAL A 110 0.06 3.60 -10.55
N LEU A 111 -0.40 3.10 -9.40
CA LEU A 111 -1.82 2.91 -9.07
C LEU A 111 -2.59 4.23 -9.10
N VAL A 112 -2.01 5.28 -8.50
CA VAL A 112 -2.68 6.58 -8.34
C VAL A 112 -2.46 7.54 -9.51
N SER A 113 -1.60 7.20 -10.47
CA SER A 113 -1.35 8.07 -11.62
C SER A 113 -2.50 8.09 -12.61
N ASP A 114 -2.77 9.27 -13.16
CA ASP A 114 -3.64 9.54 -14.29
C ASP A 114 -3.16 8.93 -15.62
N LYS A 115 -1.86 8.65 -15.77
CA LYS A 115 -1.25 8.10 -17.00
C LYS A 115 -1.45 6.61 -17.18
N SER A 116 -1.74 5.90 -16.10
CA SER A 116 -1.94 4.45 -16.11
C SER A 116 -3.37 4.12 -16.50
N ASP A 117 -3.55 3.20 -17.45
CA ASP A 117 -4.87 2.69 -17.81
C ASP A 117 -5.49 1.84 -16.69
N GLU A 118 -6.80 1.63 -16.77
CA GLU A 118 -7.59 0.89 -15.77
C GLU A 118 -7.13 -0.57 -15.61
N THR A 119 -6.74 -1.23 -16.70
CA THR A 119 -6.26 -2.63 -16.67
C THR A 119 -4.94 -2.74 -15.90
N LEU A 120 -4.00 -1.83 -16.13
CA LEU A 120 -2.75 -1.78 -15.40
C LEU A 120 -2.99 -1.47 -13.92
N LYS A 121 -3.89 -0.54 -13.62
CA LYS A 121 -4.27 -0.21 -12.23
C LYS A 121 -4.88 -1.40 -11.50
N GLU A 122 -5.73 -2.17 -12.17
CA GLU A 122 -6.31 -3.40 -11.61
C GLU A 122 -5.22 -4.43 -11.27
N VAL A 123 -4.30 -4.70 -12.19
CA VAL A 123 -3.18 -5.63 -11.95
C VAL A 123 -2.30 -5.16 -10.80
N VAL A 124 -2.00 -3.85 -10.73
CA VAL A 124 -1.20 -3.26 -9.67
C VAL A 124 -1.92 -3.35 -8.31
N LEU A 125 -3.23 -3.10 -8.28
CA LEU A 125 -4.03 -3.26 -7.05
C LEU A 125 -4.01 -4.70 -6.57
N ASP A 126 -4.23 -5.66 -7.47
CA ASP A 126 -4.23 -7.09 -7.15
C ASP A 126 -2.86 -7.53 -6.59
N THR A 127 -1.78 -7.04 -7.19
CA THR A 127 -0.40 -7.26 -6.71
C THR A 127 -0.18 -6.68 -5.31
N LEU A 128 -0.65 -5.45 -5.06
CA LEU A 128 -0.54 -4.80 -3.75
C LEU A 128 -1.37 -5.55 -2.69
N MET A 129 -2.57 -6.01 -3.03
CA MET A 129 -3.45 -6.76 -2.13
C MET A 129 -2.89 -8.16 -1.81
N GLU A 130 -2.18 -8.79 -2.74
CA GLU A 130 -1.42 -10.00 -2.46
C GLU A 130 -0.28 -9.74 -1.47
N PHE A 131 0.46 -8.64 -1.62
CA PHE A 131 1.47 -8.25 -0.62
C PHE A 131 0.84 -7.92 0.74
N VAL A 132 -0.36 -7.32 0.76
CA VAL A 132 -1.11 -7.12 2.01
C VAL A 132 -1.42 -8.47 2.70
N LYS A 133 -1.66 -9.52 1.92
CA LYS A 133 -1.92 -10.88 2.44
C LYS A 133 -0.66 -11.55 2.99
N VAL A 134 0.45 -11.50 2.24
CA VAL A 134 1.61 -12.38 2.48
C VAL A 134 2.79 -11.71 3.17
N ALA A 135 2.97 -10.38 3.03
CA ALA A 135 4.20 -9.70 3.45
C ALA A 135 4.39 -9.58 4.98
N ASN A 136 3.37 -9.90 5.79
CA ASN A 136 3.46 -9.90 7.25
C ASN A 136 3.28 -11.31 7.82
N GLY A 137 3.99 -12.28 7.24
CA GLY A 137 4.00 -13.68 7.68
C GLY A 137 2.62 -14.34 7.58
N GLY A 138 1.89 -14.05 6.50
CA GLY A 138 0.52 -14.54 6.27
C GLY A 138 -0.58 -13.77 7.03
N ALA A 139 -0.21 -12.96 8.03
CA ALA A 139 -1.16 -12.05 8.67
C ALA A 139 -1.38 -10.79 7.84
N PHE A 140 -2.56 -10.17 7.95
CA PHE A 140 -2.89 -8.94 7.25
C PHE A 140 -1.88 -7.81 7.52
N HIS A 141 -1.22 -7.30 6.47
CA HIS A 141 -0.24 -6.22 6.56
C HIS A 141 -0.92 -4.84 6.63
N SER A 142 -1.53 -4.54 7.77
CA SER A 142 -2.39 -3.35 7.97
C SER A 142 -1.72 -2.00 7.63
N SER A 143 -0.41 -1.84 7.83
CA SER A 143 0.29 -0.60 7.50
C SER A 143 0.46 -0.40 5.98
N LEU A 144 0.61 -1.48 5.22
CA LEU A 144 0.69 -1.43 3.75
C LEU A 144 -0.70 -1.12 3.19
N TYR A 145 -1.71 -1.84 3.66
CA TYR A 145 -3.10 -1.57 3.27
C TYR A 145 -3.50 -0.12 3.58
N ASN A 146 -3.13 0.40 4.75
CA ASN A 146 -3.37 1.79 5.10
C ASN A 146 -2.73 2.77 4.13
N ARG A 147 -1.47 2.52 3.72
CA ARG A 147 -0.79 3.34 2.72
C ARG A 147 -1.53 3.30 1.39
N VAL A 148 -1.89 2.11 0.89
CA VAL A 148 -2.62 1.92 -0.37
C VAL A 148 -3.96 2.68 -0.32
N LEU A 149 -4.78 2.42 0.69
CA LEU A 149 -6.09 3.07 0.81
C LEU A 149 -5.96 4.59 0.95
N SER A 150 -5.00 5.07 1.75
CA SER A 150 -4.78 6.51 1.88
C SER A 150 -4.38 7.12 0.55
N SER A 151 -3.51 6.47 -0.22
CA SER A 151 -3.09 6.95 -1.55
C SER A 151 -4.26 6.99 -2.53
N ILE A 152 -5.17 6.01 -2.53
CA ILE A 152 -6.39 6.01 -3.36
C ILE A 152 -7.29 7.19 -3.00
N ILE A 153 -7.52 7.42 -1.69
CA ILE A 153 -8.42 8.47 -1.22
C ILE A 153 -7.89 9.87 -1.56
N HIS A 154 -6.57 10.06 -1.60
CA HIS A 154 -5.94 11.35 -1.96
C HIS A 154 -5.83 11.60 -3.46
N ILE A 155 -6.44 10.77 -4.32
CA ILE A 155 -6.50 11.06 -5.75
C ILE A 155 -7.40 12.28 -5.98
N SER A 156 -6.78 13.43 -6.25
CA SER A 156 -7.50 14.67 -6.58
C SER A 156 -8.01 14.72 -8.03
N THR A 157 -7.32 14.03 -8.94
CA THR A 157 -7.57 14.08 -10.37
C THR A 157 -7.55 12.66 -10.95
N GLY A 158 -8.73 12.07 -11.13
CA GLY A 158 -8.86 10.73 -11.72
C GLY A 158 -9.97 9.90 -11.10
N PRO A 159 -10.10 8.62 -11.50
CA PRO A 159 -11.20 7.77 -11.12
C PRO A 159 -10.91 7.08 -9.77
N ALA A 160 -10.93 7.85 -8.67
CA ALA A 160 -10.87 7.26 -7.34
C ALA A 160 -12.00 6.22 -7.15
N GLU A 161 -13.18 6.52 -7.69
CA GLU A 161 -14.36 5.65 -7.73
C GLU A 161 -14.04 4.28 -8.35
N PHE A 162 -13.37 4.22 -9.51
CA PHE A 162 -12.99 2.95 -10.13
C PHE A 162 -12.18 2.03 -9.20
N LEU A 163 -11.19 2.58 -8.49
CA LEU A 163 -10.37 1.80 -7.55
C LEU A 163 -11.18 1.38 -6.32
N ILE A 164 -12.09 2.22 -5.85
CA ILE A 164 -12.99 1.92 -4.73
C ILE A 164 -14.01 0.85 -5.15
N ASP A 165 -14.53 0.88 -6.37
CA ASP A 165 -15.41 -0.15 -6.93
C ASP A 165 -14.69 -1.48 -7.09
N LEU A 166 -13.42 -1.45 -7.47
CA LEU A 166 -12.58 -2.65 -7.55
C LEU A 166 -12.33 -3.25 -6.16
N LEU A 167 -12.06 -2.40 -5.15
CA LEU A 167 -11.99 -2.83 -3.75
C LEU A 167 -13.31 -3.44 -3.27
N THR A 168 -14.43 -2.81 -3.64
CA THR A 168 -15.78 -3.24 -3.24
C THR A 168 -16.13 -4.60 -3.83
N SER A 169 -15.93 -4.75 -5.14
CA SER A 169 -16.28 -5.98 -5.88
C SER A 169 -15.38 -7.16 -5.53
N LYS A 170 -14.07 -6.96 -5.38
CA LYS A 170 -13.10 -8.06 -5.18
C LYS A 170 -12.78 -8.35 -3.71
N TYR A 171 -12.69 -7.31 -2.87
CA TYR A 171 -12.02 -7.42 -1.57
C TYR A 171 -12.91 -7.13 -0.36
N PHE A 172 -13.95 -6.31 -0.47
CA PHE A 172 -14.83 -6.01 0.67
C PHE A 172 -15.74 -7.17 1.09
N LYS A 173 -15.76 -8.29 0.36
CA LYS A 173 -16.33 -9.53 0.88
C LYS A 173 -15.59 -10.06 2.12
N TYR A 174 -14.27 -9.84 2.21
CA TYR A 174 -13.45 -10.35 3.31
C TYR A 174 -13.59 -9.49 4.58
N ILE A 175 -13.74 -10.13 5.73
CA ILE A 175 -14.01 -9.44 7.00
C ILE A 175 -12.82 -8.63 7.52
N ASP A 176 -11.60 -9.13 7.33
CA ASP A 176 -10.38 -8.47 7.75
C ASP A 176 -10.07 -7.24 6.88
N VAL A 177 -10.29 -7.32 5.57
CA VAL A 177 -10.21 -6.16 4.68
C VAL A 177 -11.14 -5.06 5.18
N ARG A 178 -12.45 -5.33 5.31
CA ARG A 178 -13.46 -4.35 5.81
C ARG A 178 -13.04 -3.74 7.15
N TYR A 179 -12.57 -4.58 8.08
CA TYR A 179 -12.17 -4.16 9.41
C TYR A 179 -11.01 -3.16 9.36
N PHE A 180 -9.99 -3.45 8.55
CA PHE A 180 -8.85 -2.55 8.39
C PHE A 180 -9.18 -1.32 7.55
N THR A 181 -10.15 -1.39 6.62
CA THR A 181 -10.69 -0.20 5.92
C THR A 181 -11.22 0.83 6.91
N PHE A 182 -12.10 0.43 7.84
CA PHE A 182 -12.62 1.36 8.85
C PHE A 182 -11.53 1.94 9.76
N ILE A 183 -10.54 1.13 10.14
CA ILE A 183 -9.40 1.62 10.94
C ILE A 183 -8.58 2.64 10.16
N SER A 184 -8.31 2.38 8.89
CA SER A 184 -7.53 3.27 8.04
C SER A 184 -8.26 4.59 7.78
N LEU A 185 -9.59 4.54 7.58
CA LEU A 185 -10.41 5.74 7.43
C LEU A 185 -10.44 6.57 8.72
N GLU A 186 -10.62 5.95 9.90
CA GLU A 186 -10.53 6.64 11.19
C GLU A 186 -9.15 7.30 11.41
N LYS A 187 -8.07 6.66 10.97
CA LYS A 187 -6.73 7.27 11.04
C LYS A 187 -6.59 8.45 10.09
N LEU A 188 -7.18 8.36 8.90
CA LEU A 188 -7.09 9.39 7.88
C LEU A 188 -7.82 10.67 8.31
N THR A 189 -9.02 10.56 8.89
CA THR A 189 -9.76 11.73 9.40
C THR A 189 -8.97 12.50 10.46
N ARG A 190 -8.28 11.79 11.38
CA ARG A 190 -7.46 12.42 12.42
C ARG A 190 -6.26 13.18 11.86
N ASN A 191 -5.68 12.69 10.76
CA ASN A 191 -4.56 13.38 10.11
C ASN A 191 -5.02 14.65 9.37
N LEU A 192 -6.28 14.71 8.92
CA LEU A 192 -6.86 15.91 8.32
C LEU A 192 -7.17 16.96 9.40
N GLU A 193 -7.80 16.56 10.51
CA GLU A 193 -8.11 17.45 11.64
C GLU A 193 -6.85 18.05 12.28
N GLY A 194 -5.75 17.31 12.34
CA GLY A 194 -4.47 17.79 12.88
C GLY A 194 -3.74 18.82 12.01
N LYS A 195 -4.07 18.93 10.72
CA LYS A 195 -3.48 19.96 9.83
C LYS A 195 -4.12 21.33 10.04
N ASP A 196 -5.41 21.39 10.33
CA ASP A 196 -6.15 22.66 10.54
C ASP A 196 -5.76 23.41 11.82
N VAL A 197 -5.11 22.75 12.79
CA VAL A 197 -4.71 23.37 14.08
C VAL A 197 -3.25 23.85 14.07
N SER A 198 -2.46 23.48 13.06
CA SER A 198 -1.01 23.76 13.03
C SER A 198 -0.61 25.00 12.23
N ASP A 199 -1.55 25.70 11.59
CA ASP A 199 -1.28 26.97 10.90
C ASP A 199 -1.44 28.15 11.86
N ASP A 200 -0.50 28.31 12.78
CA ASP A 200 -0.29 29.59 13.46
C ASP A 200 0.93 30.30 12.85
N LYS A 201 0.61 31.40 12.15
CA LYS A 201 1.49 32.47 11.66
C LYS A 201 2.62 32.10 10.67
N THR A 202 2.29 32.22 9.39
CA THR A 202 2.97 33.21 8.53
C THR A 202 2.03 33.68 7.43
N ALA A 203 1.66 34.96 7.45
CA ALA A 203 0.95 35.60 6.35
C ALA A 203 1.85 35.60 5.10
N SER A 204 1.54 34.75 4.14
CA SER A 204 2.15 34.73 2.82
C SER A 204 1.04 34.93 1.79
N ALA A 205 1.08 36.07 1.12
CA ALA A 205 0.14 36.44 0.07
C ALA A 205 0.41 35.62 -1.19
N ASP A 206 -0.27 34.50 -1.36
CA ASP A 206 -0.51 33.89 -2.68
C ASP A 206 -1.87 33.18 -2.70
N GLY A 207 -2.87 33.83 -3.31
CA GLY A 207 -4.26 33.35 -3.36
C GLY A 207 -4.47 32.09 -4.20
N THR A 208 -3.40 31.51 -4.77
CA THR A 208 -3.46 30.33 -5.61
C THR A 208 -3.33 29.03 -4.80
N ASP A 209 -2.56 29.03 -3.70
CA ASP A 209 -2.23 27.81 -2.93
C ASP A 209 -3.35 27.38 -1.97
N GLU A 210 -4.09 28.34 -1.40
CA GLU A 210 -5.24 28.05 -0.51
C GLU A 210 -6.42 27.42 -1.27
N SER A 211 -6.67 27.83 -2.51
CA SER A 211 -7.78 27.28 -3.31
C SER A 211 -7.52 25.84 -3.80
N GLN A 212 -6.27 25.54 -4.16
CA GLN A 212 -5.83 24.20 -4.55
C GLN A 212 -5.81 23.24 -3.35
N SER A 213 -5.37 23.70 -2.18
CA SER A 213 -5.38 22.89 -0.95
C SER A 213 -6.81 22.60 -0.45
N CYS A 214 -7.71 23.59 -0.52
CA CYS A 214 -9.11 23.42 -0.15
C CYS A 214 -9.85 22.43 -1.07
N SER A 215 -9.67 22.55 -2.39
CA SER A 215 -10.25 21.62 -3.36
C SER A 215 -9.70 20.19 -3.22
N ASN A 216 -8.41 20.05 -2.89
CA ASN A 216 -7.83 18.75 -2.57
C ASN A 216 -8.46 18.12 -1.31
N ILE A 217 -8.69 18.90 -0.25
CA ILE A 217 -9.35 18.42 0.98
C ILE A 217 -10.80 18.00 0.68
N GLU A 218 -11.53 18.79 -0.10
CA GLU A 218 -12.89 18.44 -0.53
C GLU A 218 -12.92 17.12 -1.33
N SER A 219 -11.99 16.93 -2.27
CA SER A 219 -11.88 15.67 -3.03
C SER A 219 -11.60 14.47 -2.12
N VAL A 220 -10.74 14.64 -1.11
CA VAL A 220 -10.47 13.62 -0.09
C VAL A 220 -11.73 13.30 0.69
N ILE A 221 -12.48 14.31 1.15
CA ILE A 221 -13.71 14.11 1.92
C ILE A 221 -14.78 13.37 1.09
N ARG A 222 -14.91 13.67 -0.20
CA ARG A 222 -15.81 12.96 -1.12
C ARG A 222 -15.39 11.51 -1.33
N ASN A 223 -14.10 11.27 -1.60
CA ASN A 223 -13.56 9.92 -1.76
C ASN A 223 -13.69 9.08 -0.47
N MET A 224 -13.54 9.71 0.70
CA MET A 224 -13.78 9.05 1.99
C MET A 224 -15.25 8.65 2.15
N TYR A 225 -16.19 9.55 1.83
CA TYR A 225 -17.62 9.22 1.86
C TYR A 225 -17.94 8.05 0.94
N TYR A 226 -17.51 8.15 -0.32
CA TYR A 226 -17.72 7.12 -1.32
C TYR A 226 -17.13 5.77 -0.84
N THR A 227 -15.93 5.77 -0.29
CA THR A 227 -15.34 4.55 0.29
C THR A 227 -16.21 3.99 1.42
N ILE A 228 -16.55 4.80 2.41
CA ILE A 228 -17.29 4.35 3.61
C ILE A 228 -18.67 3.80 3.22
N SER A 229 -19.36 4.44 2.26
CA SER A 229 -20.70 4.04 1.81
C SER A 229 -20.71 2.73 1.02
N HIS A 230 -19.61 2.41 0.33
CA HIS A 230 -19.47 1.18 -0.46
C HIS A 230 -18.95 -0.02 0.36
N VAL A 231 -18.45 0.19 1.58
CA VAL A 231 -18.14 -0.94 2.48
C VAL A 231 -19.46 -1.58 2.95
N PRO A 232 -19.68 -2.90 2.74
CA PRO A 232 -20.87 -3.57 3.22
C PRO A 232 -21.04 -3.37 4.73
N PRO A 233 -22.25 -3.00 5.20
CA PRO A 233 -22.49 -2.72 6.61
C PRO A 233 -22.26 -3.99 7.45
N PRO A 234 -21.90 -3.83 8.74
CA PRO A 234 -21.77 -4.97 9.64
C PRO A 234 -23.12 -5.69 9.74
N GLU A 235 -23.12 -6.99 9.47
CA GLU A 235 -24.31 -7.83 9.56
C GLU A 235 -24.88 -7.81 10.99
N LYS A 236 -26.22 -7.87 11.09
CA LYS A 236 -26.94 -7.79 12.37
C LYS A 236 -27.02 -9.14 13.09
N SER A 237 -26.56 -10.22 12.47
CA SER A 237 -26.65 -11.57 13.02
C SER A 237 -25.37 -11.94 13.78
N ASP A 238 -25.53 -12.72 14.86
CA ASP A 238 -24.42 -13.28 15.64
C ASP A 238 -23.78 -14.52 14.98
N ASP A 239 -24.23 -14.90 13.77
CA ASP A 239 -23.67 -16.03 13.01
C ASP A 239 -22.32 -15.65 12.41
N THR A 240 -21.29 -15.79 13.22
CA THR A 240 -19.89 -15.51 12.86
C THR A 240 -19.22 -16.60 12.02
N SER A 241 -19.95 -17.64 11.60
CA SER A 241 -19.42 -18.82 10.89
C SER A 241 -19.10 -18.57 9.41
N ASP A 242 -19.66 -17.53 8.80
CA ASP A 242 -19.66 -17.36 7.34
C ASP A 242 -18.67 -16.27 6.86
N PHE A 243 -17.88 -15.69 7.77
CA PHE A 243 -16.95 -14.62 7.43
C PHE A 243 -15.61 -15.14 6.88
N GLU A 244 -15.44 -15.01 5.56
CA GLU A 244 -14.17 -15.28 4.88
C GLU A 244 -13.11 -14.23 5.26
N MET A 245 -11.87 -14.67 5.54
CA MET A 245 -10.70 -13.81 5.76
C MET A 245 -9.81 -13.81 4.53
N TRP A 246 -9.29 -12.64 4.16
CA TRP A 246 -8.32 -12.51 3.08
C TRP A 246 -6.95 -13.04 3.49
N SER A 247 -6.53 -12.71 4.70
CA SER A 247 -5.30 -13.21 5.31
C SER A 247 -5.51 -14.61 5.88
N VAL A 248 -4.63 -15.55 5.49
CA VAL A 248 -4.64 -16.91 6.02
C VAL A 248 -3.65 -16.94 7.18
N SER A 249 -4.17 -16.92 8.40
CA SER A 249 -3.36 -17.34 9.53
C SER A 249 -3.34 -18.87 9.53
N ASP A 250 -2.33 -19.47 8.91
CA ASP A 250 -2.08 -20.91 9.03
C ASP A 250 -1.80 -21.23 10.51
N VAL A 251 -2.83 -21.70 11.20
CA VAL A 251 -2.71 -22.42 12.48
C VAL A 251 -3.39 -23.79 12.46
N ASP A 252 -4.00 -24.20 11.35
CA ASP A 252 -4.65 -25.51 11.25
C ASP A 252 -4.11 -26.32 10.06
N ALA A 253 -2.86 -26.78 10.20
CA ALA A 253 -2.35 -27.95 9.50
C ALA A 253 -1.68 -28.87 10.54
N ASP A 254 -2.29 -30.04 10.73
CA ASP A 254 -1.96 -31.09 11.69
C ASP A 254 -0.46 -31.49 11.72
N ASP A 255 0.12 -31.59 12.93
CA ASP A 255 0.73 -32.82 13.49
C ASP A 255 1.82 -32.49 14.55
N LYS A 256 1.71 -33.22 15.67
CA LYS A 256 2.68 -33.47 16.76
C LYS A 256 3.29 -32.34 17.60
N GLN A 257 2.93 -32.43 18.88
CA GLN A 257 3.68 -32.04 20.07
C GLN A 257 5.16 -31.70 19.83
N LEU A 258 5.54 -30.46 20.13
CA LEU A 258 6.77 -30.17 20.88
C LEU A 258 6.65 -28.78 21.53
N LYS A 259 7.06 -28.74 22.79
CA LYS A 259 6.86 -27.64 23.74
C LYS A 259 7.63 -26.37 23.34
N SER A 260 7.06 -25.25 23.81
CA SER A 260 7.73 -23.99 24.16
C SER A 260 8.13 -23.01 23.04
N LYS A 261 7.26 -22.01 22.79
CA LYS A 261 7.57 -20.61 23.10
C LYS A 261 6.28 -19.80 23.07
N LYS A 262 6.06 -19.02 24.12
CA LYS A 262 4.94 -18.08 24.29
C LYS A 262 5.02 -17.00 23.19
N ARG A 263 4.53 -17.30 21.98
CA ARG A 263 4.26 -16.28 20.95
C ARG A 263 2.93 -15.62 21.33
N ASN A 264 2.93 -14.29 21.36
CA ASN A 264 1.75 -13.50 21.71
C ASN A 264 0.60 -13.82 20.74
N ASN A 265 -0.44 -14.49 21.25
CA ASN A 265 -1.67 -14.85 20.52
C ASN A 265 -2.54 -13.62 20.21
N ASN A 266 -2.02 -12.70 19.40
CA ASN A 266 -2.75 -11.53 18.91
C ASN A 266 -3.28 -11.72 17.48
N VAL A 267 -3.35 -12.97 16.99
CA VAL A 267 -4.01 -13.30 15.74
C VAL A 267 -5.51 -13.02 15.90
N LEU A 268 -6.02 -12.09 15.12
CA LEU A 268 -7.43 -11.69 15.13
C LEU A 268 -8.22 -12.70 14.29
N SER A 269 -9.02 -13.55 14.94
CA SER A 269 -9.93 -14.45 14.23
C SER A 269 -11.11 -13.70 13.62
N ALA A 270 -11.73 -14.26 12.58
CA ALA A 270 -12.93 -13.72 11.93
C ALA A 270 -14.02 -13.32 12.94
N ALA A 271 -14.33 -14.20 13.89
CA ALA A 271 -15.31 -13.93 14.95
C ALA A 271 -14.94 -12.75 15.86
N ARG A 272 -13.64 -12.57 16.19
CA ARG A 272 -13.17 -11.42 16.98
C ARG A 272 -13.26 -10.12 16.20
N LEU A 273 -13.01 -10.17 14.89
CA LEU A 273 -13.15 -9.03 13.99
C LEU A 273 -14.62 -8.64 13.83
N ALA A 274 -15.51 -9.61 13.56
CA ALA A 274 -16.95 -9.40 13.44
C ALA A 274 -17.54 -8.71 14.69
N LYS A 275 -17.20 -9.19 15.90
CA LYS A 275 -17.64 -8.57 17.16
C LYS A 275 -17.20 -7.12 17.33
N LYS A 276 -16.04 -6.76 16.79
CA LYS A 276 -15.48 -5.39 16.85
C LYS A 276 -15.87 -4.54 15.63
N MET A 277 -16.46 -5.14 14.59
CA MET A 277 -16.72 -4.49 13.32
C MET A 277 -17.68 -3.30 13.50
N LYS A 278 -18.80 -3.51 14.18
CA LYS A 278 -19.78 -2.45 14.45
C LYS A 278 -19.15 -1.24 15.15
N LEU A 279 -18.29 -1.48 16.14
CA LEU A 279 -17.57 -0.41 16.84
C LEU A 279 -16.62 0.34 15.90
N LYS A 280 -15.90 -0.36 15.02
CA LYS A 280 -14.98 0.26 14.04
C LYS A 280 -15.73 1.05 12.98
N PHE A 281 -16.80 0.48 12.44
CA PHE A 281 -17.74 1.15 11.54
C PHE A 281 -18.24 2.47 12.15
N THR A 282 -18.82 2.41 13.36
CA THR A 282 -19.35 3.61 14.03
C THR A 282 -18.26 4.65 14.30
N LYS A 283 -17.06 4.23 14.71
CA LYS A 283 -15.94 5.16 14.93
C LYS A 283 -15.50 5.85 13.64
N ALA A 284 -15.38 5.11 12.54
CA ALA A 284 -15.03 5.67 11.24
C ALA A 284 -16.08 6.69 10.77
N TRP A 285 -17.37 6.35 10.86
CA TRP A 285 -18.47 7.25 10.51
C TRP A 285 -18.50 8.50 11.39
N ILE A 286 -18.42 8.37 12.70
CA ILE A 286 -18.41 9.53 13.61
C ILE A 286 -17.19 10.41 13.34
N ALA A 287 -16.02 9.82 13.10
CA ALA A 287 -14.82 10.59 12.80
C ALA A 287 -14.94 11.33 11.45
N TYR A 288 -15.57 10.70 10.46
CA TYR A 288 -15.87 11.32 9.17
C TYR A 288 -16.85 12.50 9.32
N LEU A 289 -17.97 12.29 10.02
CA LEU A 289 -19.01 13.31 10.22
C LEU A 289 -18.54 14.53 11.02
N ARG A 290 -17.36 14.47 11.66
CA ARG A 290 -16.73 15.60 12.34
C ARG A 290 -15.90 16.48 11.41
N LEU A 291 -15.57 16.00 10.21
CA LEU A 291 -14.86 16.80 9.21
C LEU A 291 -15.74 17.95 8.72
N PRO A 292 -15.15 19.04 8.20
CA PRO A 292 -15.91 20.10 7.53
C PRO A 292 -16.50 19.59 6.22
N LEU A 293 -17.67 18.93 6.29
CA LEU A 293 -18.26 18.27 5.13
C LEU A 293 -18.74 19.30 4.09
N PRO A 294 -18.46 19.07 2.80
CA PRO A 294 -19.08 19.80 1.69
C PRO A 294 -20.63 19.75 1.74
N LEU A 295 -21.28 20.82 1.29
CA LEU A 295 -22.75 21.00 1.38
C LEU A 295 -23.55 19.97 0.58
N ASP A 296 -22.98 19.44 -0.50
CA ASP A 296 -23.55 18.36 -1.32
C ASP A 296 -23.59 17.04 -0.55
N VAL A 297 -22.53 16.68 0.17
CA VAL A 297 -22.49 15.48 1.01
C VAL A 297 -23.50 15.57 2.17
N TYR A 298 -23.69 16.76 2.76
CA TYR A 298 -24.71 16.96 3.79
C TYR A 298 -26.14 16.65 3.33
N LYS A 299 -26.46 16.88 2.04
CA LYS A 299 -27.80 16.65 1.49
C LYS A 299 -28.08 15.15 1.31
N GLU A 300 -27.07 14.36 0.94
CA GLU A 300 -27.21 12.90 0.79
C GLU A 300 -27.36 12.16 2.13
N GLN A 301 -26.95 12.78 3.25
CA GLN A 301 -27.06 12.18 4.59
C GLN A 301 -28.41 12.43 5.27
N MET A 302 -29.21 13.39 4.79
CA MET A 302 -30.49 13.77 5.40
C MET A 302 -31.72 13.17 4.72
N PHE A 303 -31.54 12.34 3.70
CA PHE A 303 -32.58 11.58 3.00
C PHE A 303 -32.29 10.08 3.05
#